data_AF-A0A6G3Z5X8-F1
#
_entry.id   AF-A0A6G3Z5X8-F1
#
_cell.length_a   1.000
_cell.length_b   1.000
_cell.length_c   1.000
_cell.angle_alpha   90.00
_cell.angle_beta   90.00
_cell.angle_gamma   90.00
#
_symmetry.space_group_name_H-M   'P 1'
#
loop_
_entity.id
_entity.type
_entity.pdbx_description
1 polymer ?
#
loop_
_entity_poly.entity_id
_entity_poly.type
_entity_poly.pdbx_seq_one_letter_code
_entity_poly.pdbx_strand_id
1 'polypeptide(L)'
;MLLSLGSAHFRFTYTFESGHKLVGFVEGDRSQMNPDLVFNLRSLKAICLDPQGSPLMNFDTTFGQLNTSKPEVILSGSLTGQGSFFSLNYRGADASVYNAVTDTWIASGWDPQMWKVEELTVPRSKTAISSAANLAWMAQAIA
;
A
#
# COMPACT_ATOMS: atom_id res chain seq x y z
N MET A 1 -21.51 21.23 12.51
CA MET A 1 -20.41 20.33 12.93
C MET A 1 -19.41 20.28 11.79
N LEU A 2 -18.20 20.82 11.97
CA LEU A 2 -17.16 20.83 10.94
C LEU A 2 -16.42 19.50 10.98
N LEU A 3 -16.37 18.80 9.85
CA LEU A 3 -15.56 17.59 9.70
C LEU A 3 -14.09 18.02 9.65
N SER A 4 -13.31 17.72 10.70
CA SER A 4 -11.86 17.92 10.68
C SER A 4 -11.21 16.65 10.13
N LEU A 5 -10.53 16.80 8.98
CA LEU A 5 -9.76 15.74 8.35
C LEU A 5 -8.27 15.96 8.63
N GLY A 6 -7.59 14.88 9.00
CA GLY A 6 -6.13 14.84 9.09
C GLY A 6 -5.58 13.96 7.97
N SER A 7 -4.53 14.42 7.29
CA SER A 7 -3.72 13.57 6.41
C SER A 7 -2.73 12.76 7.26
N ALA A 8 -2.54 11.50 6.90
CA ALA A 8 -1.59 10.58 7.51
C ALA A 8 -0.96 9.67 6.44
N HIS A 9 0.25 9.21 6.74
CA HIS A 9 1.04 8.37 5.84
C HIS A 9 1.19 6.98 6.46
N PHE A 10 1.16 5.95 5.63
CA PHE A 10 1.16 4.56 6.07
C PHE A 10 2.02 3.71 5.16
N ARG A 11 2.65 2.69 5.75
CA ARG A 11 3.23 1.56 5.01
C ARG A 11 2.30 0.39 5.22
N PHE A 12 1.87 -0.24 4.14
CA PHE A 12 1.26 -1.55 4.23
C PHE A 12 2.21 -2.64 3.76
N THR A 13 2.02 -3.83 4.30
CA THR A 13 2.68 -5.04 3.85
C THR A 13 1.67 -6.18 3.90
N TYR A 14 1.54 -6.89 2.78
CA TYR A 14 0.79 -8.13 2.71
C TYR A 14 1.74 -9.25 2.27
N THR A 15 1.78 -10.36 3.00
CA THR A 15 2.61 -11.52 2.67
C THR A 15 1.73 -12.65 2.17
N PHE A 16 1.92 -13.09 0.94
CA PHE A 16 1.18 -14.23 0.39
C PHE A 16 1.74 -15.54 0.95
N GLU A 17 0.93 -16.62 0.94
CA GLU A 17 1.38 -17.96 1.35
C GLU A 17 2.60 -18.44 0.54
N SER A 18 2.69 -18.02 -0.72
CA SER A 18 3.84 -18.30 -1.60
C SER A 18 5.14 -17.61 -1.19
N GLY A 19 5.11 -16.76 -0.16
CA GLY A 19 6.24 -15.97 0.33
C GLY A 19 6.42 -14.61 -0.36
N HIS A 20 5.73 -14.38 -1.48
CA HIS A 20 5.71 -13.08 -2.15
C HIS A 20 5.16 -12.01 -1.22
N LYS A 21 5.58 -10.77 -1.41
CA LYS A 21 5.09 -9.64 -0.60
C LYS A 21 4.57 -8.53 -1.50
N LEU A 22 3.52 -7.87 -1.06
CA LEU A 22 3.09 -6.59 -1.60
C LEU A 22 3.33 -5.52 -0.53
N VAL A 23 4.21 -4.58 -0.83
CA VAL A 23 4.57 -3.47 0.07
C VAL A 23 4.19 -2.17 -0.62
N GLY A 24 3.45 -1.31 0.06
CA GLY A 24 3.09 -0.02 -0.49
C GLY A 24 3.11 1.09 0.54
N PHE A 25 3.31 2.30 0.04
CA PHE A 25 3.34 3.53 0.83
C PHE A 25 2.13 4.34 0.43
N VAL A 26 1.24 4.64 1.38
CA VAL A 26 -0.02 5.34 1.15
C VAL A 26 -0.18 6.59 2.00
N GLU A 27 -0.71 7.66 1.44
CA GLU A 27 -1.24 8.81 2.19
C GLU A 27 -2.76 8.71 2.15
N GLY A 28 -3.47 9.13 3.19
CA GLY A 28 -4.92 9.23 3.15
C GLY A 28 -5.50 10.15 4.20
N ASP A 29 -6.81 10.34 4.10
CA ASP A 29 -7.60 11.13 5.05
C ASP A 29 -8.16 10.23 6.14
N ARG A 30 -8.16 10.73 7.38
CA ARG A 30 -8.95 10.15 8.48
C ARG A 30 -9.71 11.24 9.21
N SER A 31 -10.87 10.86 9.76
CA SER A 31 -11.66 11.74 10.63
C SER A 31 -11.17 11.63 12.07
N GLN A 32 -11.17 12.73 12.82
CA GLN A 32 -10.90 12.66 14.26
C GLN A 32 -11.88 11.76 15.03
N MET A 33 -13.10 11.56 14.53
CA MET A 33 -14.10 10.68 15.15
C MET A 33 -13.87 9.20 14.87
N ASN A 34 -13.13 8.89 13.81
CA ASN A 34 -12.77 7.52 13.45
C ASN A 34 -11.35 7.54 12.88
N PRO A 35 -10.34 7.65 13.76
CA PRO A 35 -8.94 7.83 13.35
C PRO A 35 -8.34 6.57 12.73
N ASP A 36 -8.96 5.40 12.96
CA ASP A 36 -8.49 4.13 12.42
C ASP A 36 -8.91 3.91 10.97
N LEU A 37 -10.01 4.53 10.54
CA LEU A 37 -10.47 4.45 9.17
C LEU A 37 -9.76 5.50 8.31
N VAL A 38 -8.95 5.03 7.37
CA VAL A 38 -8.27 5.85 6.40
C VAL A 38 -8.93 5.65 5.04
N PHE A 39 -9.38 6.75 4.45
CA PHE A 39 -10.04 6.80 3.15
C PHE A 39 -9.36 7.82 2.25
N ASN A 40 -9.81 7.94 1.00
CA ASN A 40 -9.14 8.76 -0.01
C ASN A 40 -7.64 8.45 -0.05
N LEU A 41 -7.28 7.17 -0.10
CA LEU A 41 -5.87 6.79 -0.18
C LEU A 41 -5.29 7.32 -1.49
N ARG A 42 -4.28 8.18 -1.35
CA ARG A 42 -3.60 8.98 -2.36
C ARG A 42 -2.10 8.75 -2.22
N SER A 43 -1.58 7.66 -2.78
CA SER A 43 -0.13 7.55 -2.96
C SER A 43 0.24 6.59 -4.07
N LEU A 44 1.47 6.82 -4.52
CA LEU A 44 1.93 6.65 -5.89
C LEU A 44 2.60 5.30 -6.13
N LYS A 45 2.85 4.47 -5.10
CA LYS A 45 3.70 3.28 -5.26
C LYS A 45 3.34 2.10 -4.36
N ALA A 46 3.21 0.94 -4.99
CA ALA A 46 3.34 -0.36 -4.35
C ALA A 46 4.33 -1.22 -5.13
N ILE A 47 4.94 -2.21 -4.48
CA ILE A 47 5.94 -3.09 -5.06
C ILE A 47 5.60 -4.52 -4.67
N CYS A 48 5.53 -5.41 -5.66
CA CYS A 48 5.53 -6.84 -5.44
C CYS A 48 6.98 -7.34 -5.37
N LEU A 49 7.30 -8.06 -4.31
CA LEU A 49 8.58 -8.70 -4.06
C LEU A 49 8.45 -10.22 -4.22
N ASP A 50 9.50 -10.85 -4.72
CA ASP A 50 9.64 -12.31 -4.69
C ASP A 50 9.83 -12.82 -3.24
N PRO A 51 9.79 -14.14 -3.00
CA PRO A 51 10.00 -14.70 -1.66
C PRO A 51 11.37 -14.39 -1.04
N GLN A 52 12.36 -14.03 -1.86
CA GLN A 52 13.71 -13.65 -1.43
C GLN A 52 13.79 -12.15 -1.09
N GLY A 53 12.75 -11.37 -1.40
CA GLY A 53 12.68 -9.92 -1.16
C GLY A 53 13.10 -9.06 -2.35
N SER A 54 13.39 -9.64 -3.52
CA SER A 54 13.76 -8.89 -4.71
C SER A 54 12.53 -8.27 -5.38
N PRO A 55 12.60 -7.02 -5.89
CA PRO A 55 11.50 -6.41 -6.63
C PRO A 55 11.17 -7.17 -7.92
N LEU A 56 9.91 -7.60 -8.06
CA LEU A 56 9.36 -8.20 -9.29
C LEU A 56 8.60 -7.19 -10.13
N MET A 57 7.78 -6.36 -9.47
CA MET A 57 6.86 -5.47 -10.16
C MET A 57 6.55 -4.25 -9.30
N ASN A 58 6.45 -3.08 -9.94
CA ASN A 58 6.01 -1.85 -9.31
C ASN A 58 4.62 -1.47 -9.83
N PHE A 59 3.80 -0.87 -8.99
CA PHE A 59 2.50 -0.30 -9.33
C PHE A 59 2.57 1.20 -9.08
N ASP A 60 2.22 2.00 -10.08
CA ASP A 60 2.35 3.47 -10.05
C ASP A 60 1.06 4.17 -9.61
N THR A 61 -0.02 3.42 -9.46
CA THR A 61 -1.27 3.89 -8.88
C THR A 61 -1.72 2.94 -7.78
N THR A 62 -2.20 3.50 -6.67
CA THR A 62 -2.82 2.75 -5.59
C THR A 62 -3.95 3.59 -5.01
N PHE A 63 -5.11 2.98 -4.83
CA PHE A 63 -6.29 3.65 -4.31
C PHE A 63 -7.12 2.68 -3.46
N GLY A 64 -7.95 3.26 -2.59
CA GLY A 64 -8.88 2.51 -1.78
C GLY A 64 -9.02 3.08 -0.36
N GLN A 65 -9.22 2.16 0.58
CA GLN A 65 -9.40 2.45 2.00
C GLN A 65 -8.82 1.33 2.85
N LEU A 66 -8.40 1.68 4.06
CA LEU A 66 -7.92 0.72 5.05
C LEU A 66 -8.38 1.09 6.45
N ASN A 67 -8.45 0.08 7.30
CA ASN A 67 -8.55 0.23 8.75
C ASN A 67 -7.17 -0.07 9.36
N THR A 68 -6.68 0.80 10.25
CA THR A 68 -5.36 0.62 10.89
C THR A 68 -5.42 -0.29 12.11
N SER A 69 -6.59 -0.48 12.73
CA SER A 69 -6.76 -1.33 13.91
C SER A 69 -7.30 -2.73 13.58
N LYS A 70 -7.73 -2.96 12.34
CA LYS A 70 -8.29 -4.23 11.87
C LYS A 70 -7.79 -4.57 10.46
N PRO A 71 -7.77 -5.85 10.07
CA PRO A 71 -7.44 -6.27 8.71
C PRO A 71 -8.61 -6.03 7.73
N GLU A 72 -9.24 -4.85 7.79
CA GLU A 72 -10.32 -4.42 6.91
C GLU A 72 -9.73 -3.49 5.84
N VAL A 73 -9.32 -4.07 4.70
CA VAL A 73 -8.66 -3.37 3.61
C VAL A 73 -9.37 -3.59 2.28
N ILE A 74 -9.59 -2.50 1.55
CA ILE A 74 -10.01 -2.54 0.15
C ILE A 74 -9.01 -1.67 -0.59
N LEU A 75 -8.02 -2.31 -1.19
CA LEU A 75 -6.95 -1.66 -1.94
C LEU A 75 -6.84 -2.30 -3.31
N SER A 76 -6.59 -1.45 -4.29
CA SER A 76 -6.19 -1.90 -5.62
C SER A 76 -5.18 -0.94 -6.19
N GLY A 77 -4.35 -1.45 -7.08
CA GLY A 77 -3.41 -0.65 -7.81
C GLY A 77 -3.09 -1.27 -9.14
N SER A 78 -2.59 -0.45 -10.05
CA SER A 78 -2.19 -0.90 -11.38
C SER A 78 -0.84 -0.33 -11.75
N LEU A 79 -0.18 -1.00 -12.70
CA LEU A 79 0.96 -0.49 -13.42
C LEU A 79 0.45 0.11 -14.74
N THR A 80 0.35 1.43 -14.78
CA THR A 80 -0.19 2.16 -15.92
C THR A 80 0.59 1.81 -17.19
N GLY A 81 -0.14 1.50 -18.26
CA GLY A 81 0.44 1.15 -19.56
C GLY A 81 0.81 -0.33 -19.75
N GLN A 82 0.87 -1.15 -18.69
CA GLN A 82 1.05 -2.60 -18.83
C GLN A 82 -0.23 -3.39 -18.56
N GLY A 83 -1.15 -2.86 -17.74
CA GLY A 83 -2.40 -3.54 -17.38
C GLY A 83 -2.24 -4.57 -16.26
N SER A 84 -1.03 -4.76 -15.73
CA SER A 84 -0.79 -5.51 -14.49
C SER A 84 -1.44 -4.79 -13.31
N PHE A 85 -1.96 -5.55 -12.35
CA PHE A 85 -2.67 -4.99 -11.20
C PHE A 85 -2.54 -5.86 -9.94
N PHE A 86 -2.90 -5.29 -8.81
CA PHE A 86 -3.17 -6.03 -7.59
C PHE A 86 -4.53 -5.64 -7.01
N SER A 87 -5.08 -6.55 -6.22
CA SER A 87 -6.31 -6.38 -5.44
C SER A 87 -6.07 -6.93 -4.03
N LEU A 88 -6.49 -6.20 -3.01
CA LEU A 88 -6.64 -6.66 -1.63
C LEU A 88 -8.06 -6.27 -1.19
N ASN A 89 -8.92 -7.25 -0.93
CA ASN A 89 -10.31 -7.01 -0.60
C ASN A 89 -10.78 -7.97 0.49
N TYR A 90 -10.81 -7.47 1.73
CA TYR A 90 -11.22 -8.25 2.90
C TYR A 90 -12.67 -8.75 2.79
N ARG A 91 -13.55 -8.04 2.08
CA ARG A 91 -14.97 -8.43 1.95
C ARG A 91 -15.16 -9.66 1.08
N GLY A 92 -14.30 -9.80 0.07
CA GLY A 92 -14.29 -10.95 -0.83
C GLY A 92 -13.34 -12.06 -0.39
N ALA A 93 -12.60 -11.88 0.71
CA ALA A 93 -11.45 -12.70 1.07
C ALA A 93 -10.49 -12.89 -0.12
N ASP A 94 -10.19 -11.79 -0.81
CA ASP A 94 -9.33 -11.77 -1.99
C ASP A 94 -8.05 -10.98 -1.72
N ALA A 95 -6.93 -11.55 -2.12
CA ALA A 95 -5.70 -10.83 -2.33
C ALA A 95 -5.01 -11.46 -3.53
N SER A 96 -4.59 -10.65 -4.49
CA SER A 96 -4.03 -11.15 -5.73
C SER A 96 -3.13 -10.14 -6.42
N VAL A 97 -2.14 -10.66 -7.16
CA VAL A 97 -1.24 -9.90 -8.02
C VAL A 97 -1.22 -10.56 -9.39
N TYR A 98 -1.53 -9.80 -10.43
CA TYR A 98 -1.57 -10.24 -11.81
C TYR A 98 -0.51 -9.51 -12.65
N ASN A 99 0.23 -10.28 -13.45
CA ASN A 99 1.19 -9.76 -14.42
C ASN A 99 0.64 -9.92 -15.85
N ALA A 100 0.28 -8.79 -16.46
CA ALA A 100 -0.26 -8.76 -17.82
C ALA A 100 0.80 -9.02 -18.91
N VAL A 101 2.09 -8.81 -18.63
CA VAL A 101 3.17 -9.05 -19.61
C VAL A 101 3.36 -10.54 -19.85
N THR A 102 3.23 -11.35 -18.80
CA THR A 102 3.36 -12.81 -18.86
C THR A 102 2.03 -13.55 -18.85
N ASP A 103 0.91 -12.83 -18.68
CA ASP A 103 -0.44 -13.38 -18.52
C ASP A 103 -0.52 -14.41 -17.39
N THR A 104 0.00 -14.05 -16.20
CA THR A 104 0.06 -14.96 -15.05
C THR A 104 -0.31 -14.29 -13.74
N TRP A 105 -0.94 -15.07 -12.87
CA TRP A 105 -1.10 -14.73 -11.46
C TRP A 105 0.21 -14.99 -10.73
N ILE A 106 0.80 -13.95 -10.14
CA ILE A 106 2.07 -14.03 -9.42
C ILE A 106 1.84 -14.58 -8.02
N ALA A 107 0.82 -14.09 -7.35
CA ALA A 107 0.43 -14.53 -6.02
C ALA A 107 -1.07 -14.33 -5.82
N SER A 108 -1.67 -15.17 -4.99
CA SER A 108 -3.08 -15.06 -4.61
C SER A 108 -3.32 -15.66 -3.22
N GLY A 109 -4.46 -15.33 -2.62
CA GLY A 109 -4.91 -15.86 -1.33
C GLY A 109 -4.94 -14.78 -0.26
N TRP A 110 -6.07 -14.68 0.44
CA TRP A 110 -6.29 -13.77 1.57
C TRP A 110 -6.14 -14.48 2.92
N ASP A 111 -5.25 -13.97 3.76
CA ASP A 111 -5.15 -14.28 5.17
C ASP A 111 -5.03 -12.96 5.95
N PRO A 112 -5.99 -12.61 6.82
CA PRO A 112 -5.94 -11.39 7.61
C PRO A 112 -4.71 -11.29 8.53
N GLN A 113 -4.07 -12.40 8.89
CA GLN A 113 -2.85 -12.39 9.72
C GLN A 113 -1.62 -11.91 8.95
N MET A 114 -1.66 -11.98 7.62
CA MET A 114 -0.56 -11.56 6.75
C MET A 114 -0.60 -10.07 6.42
N TRP A 115 -1.69 -9.40 6.78
CA TRP A 115 -1.85 -7.95 6.62
C TRP A 115 -1.19 -7.20 7.78
N LYS A 116 -0.33 -6.25 7.43
CA LYS A 116 0.27 -5.30 8.36
C LYS A 116 0.15 -3.89 7.80
N VAL A 117 -0.16 -2.94 8.68
CA VAL A 117 -0.16 -1.52 8.37
C VAL A 117 0.49 -0.76 9.51
N GLU A 118 1.34 0.18 9.14
CA GLU A 118 2.12 0.99 10.07
C GLU A 118 1.95 2.46 9.69
N GLU A 119 1.63 3.30 10.67
CA GLU A 119 1.64 4.74 10.46
C GLU A 119 3.07 5.26 10.43
N LEU A 120 3.34 6.14 9.48
CA LEU A 120 4.64 6.71 9.24
C LEU A 120 4.64 8.15 9.73
N THR A 121 5.51 8.43 10.70
CA THR A 121 5.76 9.79 11.15
C THR A 121 6.56 10.52 10.08
N VAL A 122 5.89 11.29 9.23
CA VAL A 122 6.60 12.19 8.31
C VAL A 122 7.22 13.30 9.15
N PRO A 123 8.56 13.49 9.11
CA PRO A 123 9.16 14.66 9.73
C PRO A 123 8.48 15.88 9.12
N ARG A 124 7.87 16.73 9.96
CA ARG A 124 7.42 18.06 9.51
C ARG A 124 8.66 18.86 9.13
N SER A 125 9.19 18.63 7.94
CA SER A 125 10.17 19.50 7.32
C SER A 125 9.47 20.82 7.07
N LYS A 126 9.67 21.75 8.00
CA LYS A 126 9.49 23.16 7.71
C LYS A 126 10.42 23.46 6.54
N THR A 127 9.83 23.64 5.37
CA THR A 127 10.39 24.29 4.17
C THR A 127 11.41 23.51 3.34
N ALA A 128 11.20 23.60 2.02
CA ALA A 128 12.10 23.37 0.88
C ALA A 128 12.31 21.91 0.41
N ILE A 129 11.52 21.60 -0.62
CA ILE A 129 11.69 20.63 -1.70
C ILE A 129 13.16 20.27 -1.96
N SER A 130 13.52 18.99 -1.81
CA SER A 130 14.37 18.34 -2.80
C SER A 130 13.90 16.89 -2.98
N SER A 131 13.62 16.55 -4.23
CA SER A 131 13.14 15.24 -4.70
C SER A 131 14.09 14.07 -4.38
N ALA A 132 15.31 14.35 -3.90
CA ALA A 132 16.25 13.36 -3.39
C ALA A 132 15.86 12.81 -2.00
N ALA A 133 15.20 13.61 -1.15
CA ALA A 133 14.81 13.20 0.19
C ALA A 133 13.70 12.12 0.19
N ASN A 134 12.79 12.17 -0.79
CA ASN A 134 11.74 11.16 -0.96
C ASN A 134 12.31 9.80 -1.38
N LEU A 135 13.42 9.76 -2.12
CA LEU A 135 14.08 8.52 -2.55
C LEU A 135 14.94 7.92 -1.44
N ALA A 136 15.63 8.75 -0.64
CA ALA A 136 16.46 8.29 0.47
C ALA A 136 15.65 7.59 1.58
N TRP A 137 14.41 8.04 1.82
CA TRP A 137 13.53 7.40 2.80
C TRP A 137 12.96 6.05 2.34
N MET A 138 12.72 5.88 1.03
CA MET A 138 12.30 4.58 0.49
C MET A 138 13.42 3.53 0.60
N ALA A 139 14.68 3.92 0.46
CA ALA A 139 15.82 3.00 0.55
C ALA A 139 16.07 2.48 1.98
N GLN A 140 15.75 3.26 3.02
CA GLN A 140 15.91 2.85 4.42
C GLN A 140 14.79 1.93 4.92
N ALA A 141 13.62 1.94 4.29
CA ALA A 141 12.48 1.11 4.70
C ALA A 141 12.43 -0.28 4.04
N ILE A 142 13.33 -0.53 3.09
CA ILE A 142 13.48 -1.81 2.35
C ILE A 142 14.68 -2.63 2.88
N ALA A 143 15.56 -2.03 3.69
CA ALA A 143 16.71 -2.69 4.31
C ALA A 143 16.35 -3.43 5.62
#